data_AF-A0A2E4HVP5-F1
#
_entry.id   AF-A0A2E4HVP5-F1
#
_cell.length_a   1.000
_cell.length_b   1.000
_cell.length_c   1.000
_cell.angle_alpha   90.00
_cell.angle_beta   90.00
_cell.angle_gamma   90.00
#
_symmetry.space_group_name_H-M   'P 1'
#
loop_
_entity.id
_entity.type
_entity.pdbx_description
1 polymer ?
#
loop_
_entity_poly.entity_id
_entity_poly.type
_entity_poly.pdbx_seq_one_letter_code
_entity_poly.pdbx_strand_id
1 'polypeptide(L)'
;MSRLRIAHISYLNSAPFFTGMGDEIFEMVEMDPRALGQAAEQGEVDAGLMSIVDTFRNPQFEPLGDLGIALYGAAHSVLLFSSKPVQKLNGATIGITGETSTSYPLLRLLLNGYFGVNPAAYVRRPNGPEVSDDALLLIGDSALRRAARSGQEPGLRDYTAGILELEASRFEEPYRHVLDLSAAWREWQGRPFVFARWMVRREVAREDRITLLGALLSSFDANMRRLEKLAADNADRAGISADAAYAYLMGFIYRFGDHGEEAIEIFRELLESTHWWETAPPIALESKGT
;
A
#
# COMPACT_ATOMS: atom_id res chain seq x y z
N MET A 1 -0.54 -22.06 26.24
CA MET A 1 -1.38 -21.18 25.41
C MET A 1 -0.83 -21.22 23.99
N SER A 2 -1.67 -21.16 22.96
CA SER A 2 -1.21 -21.01 21.58
C SER A 2 -0.55 -19.64 21.40
N ARG A 3 0.49 -19.56 20.55
CA ARG A 3 1.13 -18.27 20.23
C ARG A 3 0.14 -17.39 19.46
N LEU A 4 0.26 -16.06 19.60
CA LEU A 4 -0.51 -15.15 18.75
C LEU A 4 -0.06 -15.28 17.29
N ARG A 5 -1.03 -15.33 16.39
CA ARG A 5 -0.80 -15.34 14.93
C ARG A 5 -0.71 -13.91 14.43
N ILE A 6 0.47 -13.52 14.00
CA ILE A 6 0.76 -12.16 13.54
C ILE A 6 0.92 -12.19 12.03
N ALA A 7 0.05 -11.45 11.33
CA ALA A 7 0.16 -11.31 9.89
C ALA A 7 1.45 -10.53 9.54
N HIS A 8 2.33 -11.17 8.78
CA HIS A 8 3.59 -10.61 8.33
C HIS A 8 3.47 -10.18 6.87
N ILE A 9 3.48 -8.86 6.65
CA ILE A 9 3.54 -8.27 5.30
C ILE A 9 5.01 -8.17 4.89
N SER A 10 5.40 -8.85 3.82
CA SER A 10 6.80 -8.92 3.37
C SER A 10 7.21 -7.78 2.44
N TYR A 11 6.58 -6.60 2.50
CA TYR A 11 7.01 -5.44 1.71
C TYR A 11 8.20 -4.72 2.34
N LEU A 12 8.95 -3.96 1.56
CA LEU A 12 10.08 -3.18 2.07
C LEU A 12 9.62 -2.18 3.16
N ASN A 13 8.49 -1.51 2.98
CA ASN A 13 8.00 -0.49 3.92
C ASN A 13 7.56 -1.04 5.28
N SER A 14 7.30 -2.34 5.41
CA SER A 14 6.97 -2.95 6.69
C SER A 14 8.20 -3.52 7.41
N ALA A 15 9.35 -3.61 6.75
CA ALA A 15 10.59 -4.13 7.32
C ALA A 15 10.99 -3.48 8.66
N PRO A 16 10.82 -2.15 8.88
CA PRO A 16 11.12 -1.54 10.17
C PRO A 16 10.39 -2.19 11.35
N PHE A 17 9.19 -2.72 11.15
CA PHE A 17 8.42 -3.38 12.21
C PHE A 17 8.83 -4.83 12.44
N PHE A 18 9.11 -5.57 11.36
CA PHE A 18 9.20 -7.03 11.42
C PHE A 18 10.62 -7.57 11.61
N THR A 19 11.67 -6.86 11.16
CA THR A 19 13.04 -7.37 11.28
C THR A 19 13.44 -7.53 12.74
N GLY A 20 13.73 -8.77 13.17
CA GLY A 20 14.07 -9.10 14.54
C GLY A 20 12.89 -9.13 15.51
N MET A 21 11.65 -9.06 15.02
CA MET A 21 10.46 -9.33 15.83
C MET A 21 10.43 -10.83 16.19
N GLY A 22 10.09 -11.16 17.43
CA GLY A 22 10.36 -12.50 17.98
C GLY A 22 9.49 -13.63 17.41
N ASP A 23 9.99 -14.35 16.41
CA ASP A 23 9.41 -15.60 15.87
C ASP A 23 9.27 -16.72 16.93
N GLU A 24 10.02 -16.62 18.02
CA GLU A 24 9.92 -17.55 19.14
C GLU A 24 8.72 -17.26 20.06
N ILE A 25 8.19 -16.05 20.00
CA ILE A 25 7.07 -15.56 20.84
C ILE A 25 5.76 -15.63 20.05
N PHE A 26 5.80 -15.32 18.76
CA PHE A 26 4.65 -15.22 17.89
C PHE A 26 4.68 -16.28 16.79
N GLU A 27 3.52 -16.62 16.25
CA GLU A 27 3.40 -17.35 15.00
C GLU A 27 3.29 -16.32 13.87
N MET A 28 4.38 -16.12 13.12
CA MET A 28 4.37 -15.19 11.99
C MET A 28 3.73 -15.87 10.77
N VAL A 29 2.67 -15.26 10.24
CA VAL A 29 1.94 -15.79 9.08
C VAL A 29 2.15 -14.84 7.90
N GLU A 30 3.03 -15.23 6.98
CA GLU A 30 3.33 -14.42 5.78
C GLU A 30 2.12 -14.33 4.85
N MET A 31 1.76 -13.11 4.45
CA MET A 31 0.64 -12.85 3.55
C MET A 31 0.70 -11.44 2.94
N ASP A 32 -0.05 -11.25 1.86
CA ASP A 32 -0.23 -9.93 1.24
C ASP A 32 -1.30 -9.09 1.98
N PRO A 33 -1.32 -7.75 1.81
CA PRO A 33 -2.21 -6.86 2.57
C PRO A 33 -3.70 -7.21 2.44
N ARG A 34 -4.17 -7.60 1.25
CA ARG A 34 -5.55 -8.02 1.04
C ARG A 34 -5.86 -9.36 1.73
N ALA A 35 -4.92 -10.30 1.71
CA ALA A 35 -5.09 -11.59 2.36
C ALA A 35 -5.20 -11.44 3.89
N LEU A 36 -4.49 -10.46 4.48
CA LEU A 36 -4.66 -10.09 5.88
C LEU A 36 -6.09 -9.69 6.21
N GLY A 37 -6.71 -8.82 5.42
CA GLY A 37 -8.12 -8.43 5.62
C GLY A 37 -9.06 -9.63 5.62
N GLN A 38 -8.86 -10.58 4.69
CA GLN A 38 -9.66 -11.79 4.57
C GLN A 38 -9.43 -12.78 5.74
N ALA A 39 -8.18 -12.98 6.12
CA ALA A 39 -7.79 -13.81 7.27
C ALA A 39 -8.34 -13.23 8.59
N ALA A 40 -8.39 -11.90 8.72
CA ALA A 40 -8.93 -11.21 9.89
C ALA A 40 -10.43 -11.49 10.08
N GLU A 41 -11.21 -11.46 8.99
CA GLU A 41 -12.63 -11.81 8.96
C GLU A 41 -12.87 -13.29 9.35
N GLN A 42 -11.96 -14.18 8.95
CA GLN A 42 -12.07 -15.63 9.17
C GLN A 42 -11.55 -16.11 10.53
N GLY A 43 -10.95 -15.23 11.34
CA GLY A 43 -10.38 -15.66 12.61
C GLY A 43 -9.00 -16.29 12.50
N GLU A 44 -8.32 -16.14 11.37
CA GLU A 44 -7.05 -16.82 11.05
C GLU A 44 -5.81 -16.05 11.55
N VAL A 45 -5.97 -14.77 11.88
CA VAL A 45 -4.92 -13.91 12.44
C VAL A 45 -5.43 -13.14 13.66
N ASP A 46 -4.51 -12.81 14.56
CA ASP A 46 -4.79 -12.13 15.83
C ASP A 46 -4.33 -10.66 15.82
N ALA A 47 -3.31 -10.33 15.03
CA ALA A 47 -2.86 -8.96 14.81
C ALA A 47 -2.10 -8.81 13.49
N GLY A 48 -1.87 -7.56 13.07
CA GLY A 48 -1.04 -7.26 11.91
C GLY A 48 -1.14 -5.81 11.44
N LEU A 49 -0.33 -5.48 10.44
CA LEU A 49 -0.34 -4.19 9.75
C LEU A 49 -1.47 -4.18 8.70
N MET A 50 -2.69 -3.86 9.14
CA MET A 50 -3.91 -3.97 8.35
C MET A 50 -4.09 -2.76 7.43
N SER A 51 -4.48 -3.01 6.17
CA SER A 51 -4.88 -1.96 5.22
C SER A 51 -5.99 -1.09 5.81
N ILE A 52 -5.92 0.24 5.65
CA ILE A 52 -6.89 1.13 6.32
C ILE A 52 -8.34 0.83 5.96
N VAL A 53 -8.62 0.47 4.70
CA VAL A 53 -9.98 0.09 4.25
C VAL A 53 -10.48 -1.17 4.96
N ASP A 54 -9.60 -2.12 5.26
CA ASP A 54 -9.98 -3.36 5.95
C ASP A 54 -10.24 -3.10 7.43
N THR A 55 -9.65 -2.06 8.03
CA THR A 55 -9.95 -1.66 9.42
C THR A 55 -11.40 -1.21 9.59
N PHE A 56 -12.00 -0.58 8.58
CA PHE A 56 -13.40 -0.17 8.59
C PHE A 56 -14.37 -1.37 8.52
N ARG A 57 -13.90 -2.52 8.03
CA ARG A 57 -14.69 -3.74 7.83
C ARG A 57 -14.50 -4.77 8.94
N ASN A 58 -13.51 -4.58 9.79
CA ASN A 58 -13.13 -5.52 10.84
C ASN A 58 -13.32 -4.91 12.25
N PRO A 59 -14.56 -4.67 12.71
CA PRO A 59 -14.83 -4.05 14.01
C PRO A 59 -14.36 -4.89 15.22
N GLN A 60 -14.11 -6.18 15.00
CA GLN A 60 -13.51 -7.10 15.98
C GLN A 60 -12.02 -6.83 16.21
N PHE A 61 -11.41 -5.92 15.46
CA PHE A 61 -10.06 -5.42 15.68
C PHE A 61 -10.09 -3.99 16.25
N GLU A 62 -9.01 -3.62 16.91
CA GLU A 62 -8.76 -2.26 17.38
C GLU A 62 -7.30 -1.86 17.12
N PRO A 63 -7.00 -0.55 17.06
CA PRO A 63 -5.64 -0.09 16.88
C PRO A 63 -4.68 -0.59 17.96
N LEU A 64 -3.49 -1.01 17.53
CA LEU A 64 -2.38 -1.33 18.40
C LEU A 64 -1.34 -0.20 18.36
N GLY A 65 -1.57 0.84 19.17
CA GLY A 65 -0.76 2.05 19.18
C GLY A 65 -1.01 2.97 17.98
N ASP A 66 -0.07 3.88 17.74
CA ASP A 66 -0.09 4.89 16.66
C ASP A 66 0.81 4.51 15.47
N LEU A 67 1.10 3.21 15.33
CA LEU A 67 2.05 2.66 14.39
C LEU A 67 1.35 2.27 13.07
N GLY A 68 1.99 2.60 11.95
CA GLY A 68 1.53 2.16 10.64
C GLY A 68 2.35 2.67 9.49
N ILE A 69 1.71 2.84 8.33
CA ILE A 69 2.32 3.27 7.08
C ILE A 69 1.55 4.49 6.59
N ALA A 70 2.11 5.67 6.83
CA ALA A 70 1.58 6.93 6.34
C ALA A 70 2.64 7.72 5.57
N LEU A 71 2.20 8.61 4.69
CA LEU A 71 3.07 9.43 3.85
C LEU A 71 2.43 10.81 3.69
N TYR A 72 3.24 11.87 3.70
CA TYR A 72 2.79 13.18 3.23
C TYR A 72 3.02 13.35 1.73
N GLY A 73 4.13 12.82 1.20
CA GLY A 73 4.54 12.94 -0.20
C GLY A 73 4.13 11.76 -1.08
N ALA A 74 4.93 11.54 -2.12
CA ALA A 74 4.80 10.39 -3.01
C ALA A 74 5.03 9.08 -2.25
N ALA A 75 4.24 8.06 -2.56
CA ALA A 75 4.42 6.73 -1.97
C ALA A 75 5.58 5.98 -2.59
N HIS A 76 5.89 6.25 -3.86
CA HIS A 76 6.83 5.54 -4.71
C HIS A 76 6.51 4.07 -5.00
N SER A 77 5.64 3.45 -4.20
CA SER A 77 5.23 2.04 -4.28
C SER A 77 3.72 1.87 -4.39
N VAL A 78 2.96 2.93 -4.69
CA VAL A 78 1.53 2.85 -4.99
C VAL A 78 1.28 3.64 -6.28
N LEU A 79 1.42 2.93 -7.41
CA LEU A 79 1.60 3.56 -8.72
C LEU A 79 0.60 3.00 -9.74
N LEU A 80 -0.05 3.91 -10.47
CA LEU A 80 -0.76 3.59 -11.71
C LEU A 80 0.17 3.83 -12.90
N PHE A 81 0.58 2.75 -13.55
CA PHE A 81 1.31 2.77 -14.80
C PHE A 81 0.29 2.82 -15.96
N SER A 82 0.42 3.76 -16.88
CA SER A 82 -0.55 3.99 -17.96
C SER A 82 0.11 4.22 -19.31
N SER A 83 -0.48 3.67 -20.37
CA SER A 83 -0.03 3.82 -21.76
C SER A 83 -0.39 5.19 -22.34
N LYS A 84 -1.37 5.87 -21.71
CA LYS A 84 -1.86 7.20 -22.08
C LYS A 84 -1.92 8.13 -20.87
N PRO A 85 -1.94 9.46 -21.06
CA PRO A 85 -2.08 10.39 -19.93
C PRO A 85 -3.32 10.07 -19.11
N VAL A 86 -3.27 10.31 -17.79
CA VAL A 86 -4.36 9.99 -16.85
C VAL A 86 -5.70 10.57 -17.31
N GLN A 87 -5.69 11.79 -17.84
CA GLN A 87 -6.86 12.52 -18.35
C GLN A 87 -7.52 11.83 -19.57
N LYS A 88 -6.82 10.88 -20.21
CA LYS A 88 -7.31 10.10 -21.35
C LYS A 88 -7.71 8.67 -20.98
N LEU A 89 -7.87 8.36 -19.69
CA LEU A 89 -8.32 7.05 -19.21
C LEU A 89 -9.86 6.88 -19.16
N ASN A 90 -10.63 7.82 -19.72
CA ASN A 90 -12.07 7.61 -19.90
C ASN A 90 -12.32 6.38 -20.78
N GLY A 91 -13.20 5.48 -20.32
CA GLY A 91 -13.52 4.24 -21.02
C GLY A 91 -12.40 3.20 -21.05
N ALA A 92 -11.31 3.41 -20.29
CA ALA A 92 -10.17 2.50 -20.26
C ALA A 92 -10.42 1.24 -19.43
N THR A 93 -9.66 0.19 -19.70
CA THR A 93 -9.55 -0.98 -18.82
C THR A 93 -8.32 -0.84 -17.93
N ILE A 94 -8.52 -0.86 -16.62
CA ILE A 94 -7.43 -0.77 -15.64
C ILE A 94 -7.24 -2.11 -14.93
N GLY A 95 -6.06 -2.71 -15.13
CA GLY A 95 -5.60 -3.86 -14.35
C GLY A 95 -5.25 -3.46 -12.93
N ILE A 96 -5.67 -4.23 -11.94
CA ILE A 96 -5.44 -4.01 -10.52
C ILE A 96 -4.72 -5.22 -9.93
N THR A 97 -3.56 -5.01 -9.30
CA THR A 97 -2.87 -6.11 -8.60
C THR A 97 -3.79 -6.87 -7.62
N GLY A 98 -3.55 -8.18 -7.46
CA GLY A 98 -4.28 -9.04 -6.54
C GLY A 98 -4.21 -8.56 -5.08
N GLU A 99 -3.13 -7.88 -4.71
CA GLU A 99 -2.67 -7.69 -3.33
C GLU A 99 -3.34 -6.50 -2.60
N THR A 100 -4.05 -5.61 -3.31
CA THR A 100 -4.52 -4.33 -2.76
C THR A 100 -5.96 -4.33 -2.22
N SER A 101 -6.12 -3.71 -1.03
CA SER A 101 -7.41 -3.28 -0.45
C SER A 101 -7.59 -1.76 -0.49
N THR A 102 -6.61 -0.98 0.01
CA THR A 102 -6.69 0.50 0.12
C THR A 102 -6.46 1.25 -1.19
N SER A 103 -5.51 0.81 -2.01
CA SER A 103 -5.07 1.59 -3.18
C SER A 103 -6.11 1.62 -4.30
N TYR A 104 -6.97 0.61 -4.40
CA TYR A 104 -8.04 0.58 -5.40
C TYR A 104 -9.14 1.64 -5.12
N PRO A 105 -9.73 1.74 -3.91
CA PRO A 105 -10.66 2.82 -3.60
C PRO A 105 -10.01 4.20 -3.72
N LEU A 106 -8.75 4.36 -3.30
CA LEU A 106 -7.99 5.60 -3.50
C LEU A 106 -7.84 5.96 -4.98
N LEU A 107 -7.45 5.00 -5.83
CA LEU A 107 -7.35 5.21 -7.28
C LEU A 107 -8.66 5.73 -7.85
N ARG A 108 -9.78 5.13 -7.47
CA ARG A 108 -11.10 5.52 -7.95
C ARG A 108 -11.47 6.93 -7.52
N LEU A 109 -11.27 7.26 -6.25
CA LEU A 109 -11.50 8.60 -5.73
C LEU A 109 -10.69 9.64 -6.50
N LEU A 110 -9.42 9.36 -6.78
CA LEU A 110 -8.57 10.25 -7.56
C LEU A 110 -9.03 10.37 -9.02
N LEU A 111 -9.24 9.25 -9.71
CA LEU A 111 -9.65 9.29 -11.11
C LEU A 111 -10.98 10.02 -11.29
N ASN A 112 -12.00 9.66 -10.50
CA ASN A 112 -13.35 10.22 -10.67
C ASN A 112 -13.47 11.61 -10.03
N GLY A 113 -13.04 11.75 -8.77
CA GLY A 113 -13.25 12.95 -7.96
C GLY A 113 -12.25 14.05 -8.19
N TYR A 114 -11.00 13.73 -8.54
CA TYR A 114 -9.96 14.74 -8.81
C TYR A 114 -9.74 14.97 -10.31
N PHE A 115 -9.59 13.89 -11.09
CA PHE A 115 -9.31 13.99 -12.53
C PHE A 115 -10.55 14.04 -13.43
N GLY A 116 -11.75 13.74 -12.92
CA GLY A 116 -12.98 13.69 -13.72
C GLY A 116 -13.01 12.56 -14.75
N VAL A 117 -12.28 11.47 -14.49
CA VAL A 117 -12.05 10.34 -15.38
C VAL A 117 -12.78 9.08 -14.87
N ASN A 118 -13.51 8.45 -15.79
CA ASN A 118 -14.34 7.27 -15.56
C ASN A 118 -13.86 6.11 -16.47
N PRO A 119 -13.01 5.20 -15.96
CA PRO A 119 -12.63 3.99 -16.68
C PRO A 119 -13.84 3.07 -16.91
N ALA A 120 -13.83 2.31 -18.00
CA ALA A 120 -14.90 1.36 -18.32
C ALA A 120 -14.87 0.12 -17.42
N ALA A 121 -13.67 -0.33 -17.05
CA ALA A 121 -13.50 -1.56 -16.28
C ALA A 121 -12.29 -1.48 -15.33
N TYR A 122 -12.42 -2.19 -14.22
CA TYR A 122 -11.33 -2.52 -13.32
C TYR A 122 -11.26 -4.04 -13.20
N VAL A 123 -10.11 -4.63 -13.53
CA VAL A 123 -9.94 -6.09 -13.56
C VAL A 123 -8.84 -6.48 -12.60
N ARG A 124 -9.09 -7.43 -11.70
CA ARG A 124 -8.06 -7.93 -10.79
C ARG A 124 -7.14 -8.90 -11.51
N ARG A 125 -5.85 -8.58 -11.49
CA ARG A 125 -4.74 -9.22 -12.21
C ARG A 125 -3.76 -9.87 -11.22
N PRO A 126 -4.10 -11.00 -10.58
CA PRO A 126 -3.19 -11.67 -9.64
C PRO A 126 -1.92 -12.22 -10.32
N ASN A 127 -1.99 -12.48 -11.63
CA ASN A 127 -0.88 -13.04 -12.41
C ASN A 127 -0.08 -11.97 -13.18
N GLY A 128 -0.31 -10.68 -12.91
CA GLY A 128 0.32 -9.57 -13.61
C GLY A 128 -0.51 -9.03 -14.79
N PRO A 129 0.00 -8.00 -15.48
CA PRO A 129 -0.76 -7.28 -16.51
C PRO A 129 -1.07 -8.12 -17.74
N GLU A 130 -2.20 -7.85 -18.36
CA GLU A 130 -2.50 -8.33 -19.71
C GLU A 130 -2.18 -7.27 -20.77
N VAL A 131 -1.95 -7.73 -22.02
CA VAL A 131 -1.71 -6.84 -23.18
C VAL A 131 -2.88 -5.86 -23.42
N SER A 132 -4.09 -6.25 -23.02
CA SER A 132 -5.30 -5.44 -23.18
C SER A 132 -5.48 -4.35 -22.12
N ASP A 133 -4.66 -4.32 -21.06
CA ASP A 133 -4.81 -3.34 -20.00
C ASP A 133 -4.25 -1.98 -20.47
N ASP A 134 -5.08 -0.93 -20.48
CA ASP A 134 -4.64 0.43 -20.82
C ASP A 134 -3.71 1.02 -19.74
N ALA A 135 -3.94 0.60 -18.50
CA ALA A 135 -3.19 0.98 -17.32
C ALA A 135 -3.20 -0.15 -16.28
N LEU A 136 -2.22 -0.12 -15.38
CA LEU A 136 -1.97 -1.13 -14.36
C LEU A 136 -1.66 -0.47 -13.01
N LEU A 137 -2.47 -0.75 -12.00
CA LEU A 137 -2.18 -0.39 -10.61
C LEU A 137 -1.33 -1.49 -9.97
N LEU A 138 -0.10 -1.11 -9.57
CA LEU A 138 0.78 -1.95 -8.76
C LEU A 138 1.02 -1.32 -7.39
N ILE A 139 1.25 -2.18 -6.40
CA ILE A 139 1.62 -1.77 -5.05
C ILE A 139 2.91 -2.45 -4.59
N GLY A 140 3.49 -1.96 -3.48
CA GLY A 140 4.60 -2.57 -2.78
C GLY A 140 5.85 -2.74 -3.65
N ASP A 141 6.59 -3.81 -3.40
CA ASP A 141 7.87 -4.07 -4.06
C ASP A 141 7.71 -4.31 -5.56
N SER A 142 6.56 -4.80 -6.01
CA SER A 142 6.24 -4.96 -7.44
C SER A 142 6.17 -3.62 -8.18
N ALA A 143 5.62 -2.58 -7.54
CA ALA A 143 5.63 -1.22 -8.10
C ALA A 143 7.05 -0.63 -8.12
N LEU A 144 7.84 -0.86 -7.06
CA LEU A 144 9.24 -0.42 -6.98
C LEU A 144 10.07 -1.04 -8.12
N ARG A 145 10.03 -2.37 -8.27
CA ARG A 145 10.74 -3.11 -9.33
C ARG A 145 10.37 -2.67 -10.73
N ARG A 146 9.09 -2.37 -10.99
CA ARG A 146 8.67 -1.91 -12.33
C ARG A 146 9.24 -0.52 -12.61
N ALA A 147 9.09 0.41 -11.68
CA ALA A 147 9.58 1.78 -11.89
C ALA A 147 11.11 1.84 -12.00
N ALA A 148 11.85 1.02 -11.23
CA ALA A 148 13.30 0.94 -11.34
C ALA A 148 13.79 0.48 -12.72
N ARG A 149 13.06 -0.43 -13.38
CA ARG A 149 13.34 -0.83 -14.78
C ARG A 149 13.24 0.30 -15.79
N SER A 150 12.51 1.37 -15.46
CA SER A 150 12.40 2.59 -16.26
C SER A 150 13.33 3.71 -15.77
N GLY A 151 14.33 3.39 -14.94
CA GLY A 151 15.28 4.35 -14.37
C GLY A 151 14.66 5.29 -13.33
N GLN A 152 13.48 4.96 -12.80
CA GLN A 152 12.74 5.78 -11.85
C GLN A 152 12.82 5.15 -10.46
N GLU A 153 14.01 5.06 -9.89
CA GLU A 153 14.14 4.65 -8.49
C GLU A 153 13.69 5.75 -7.52
N PRO A 154 13.17 5.40 -6.32
CA PRO A 154 12.98 6.39 -5.25
C PRO A 154 14.21 7.28 -5.03
N GLY A 155 14.00 8.55 -4.68
CA GLY A 155 15.07 9.55 -4.56
C GLY A 155 15.49 10.22 -5.88
N LEU A 156 15.16 9.64 -7.03
CA LEU A 156 15.41 10.22 -8.36
C LEU A 156 14.14 10.78 -9.03
N ARG A 157 12.97 10.60 -8.42
CA ARG A 157 11.68 11.02 -9.00
C ARG A 157 11.31 12.43 -8.59
N ASP A 158 10.91 13.22 -9.58
CA ASP A 158 10.22 14.49 -9.36
C ASP A 158 8.82 14.39 -9.97
N TYR A 159 7.80 14.40 -9.11
CA TYR A 159 6.41 14.30 -9.53
C TYR A 159 5.81 15.69 -9.67
N THR A 160 5.37 16.05 -10.88
CA THR A 160 4.55 17.26 -11.08
C THR A 160 3.08 16.86 -11.03
N ALA A 161 2.33 17.40 -10.06
CA ALA A 161 0.94 17.04 -9.80
C ALA A 161 0.70 15.52 -9.59
N GLY A 162 1.69 14.81 -9.02
CA GLY A 162 1.66 13.35 -8.84
C GLY A 162 1.91 12.53 -10.11
N ILE A 163 2.14 13.18 -11.25
CA ILE A 163 2.37 12.54 -12.55
C ILE A 163 3.85 12.61 -12.92
N LEU A 164 4.32 11.54 -13.52
CA LEU A 164 5.64 11.39 -14.11
C LEU A 164 5.49 10.80 -15.52
N GLU A 165 6.09 11.43 -16.52
CA GLU A 165 6.14 10.92 -17.90
C GLU A 165 7.54 10.41 -18.23
N LEU A 166 7.61 9.19 -18.73
CA LEU A 166 8.86 8.52 -19.11
C LEU A 166 9.27 8.93 -20.53
N GLU A 167 10.55 9.24 -20.73
CA GLU A 167 11.10 9.51 -22.06
C GLU A 167 11.02 8.24 -22.94
N ALA A 168 10.33 8.37 -24.08
CA ALA A 168 10.00 7.26 -24.98
C ALA A 168 11.20 6.53 -25.62
N SER A 169 12.40 7.09 -25.57
CA SER A 169 13.59 6.58 -26.27
C SER A 169 14.47 5.64 -25.43
N ARG A 170 14.19 5.47 -24.12
CA ARG A 170 15.09 4.76 -23.21
C ARG A 170 14.64 3.35 -22.81
N PHE A 171 13.37 2.99 -22.94
CA PHE A 171 12.84 1.73 -22.41
C PHE A 171 11.74 1.11 -23.28
N GLU A 172 11.71 -0.22 -23.39
CA GLU A 172 10.58 -1.01 -23.92
C GLU A 172 9.42 -1.10 -22.91
N GLU A 173 9.05 0.02 -22.29
CA GLU A 173 8.00 0.09 -21.27
C GLU A 173 6.69 0.58 -21.94
N PRO A 174 5.64 -0.26 -22.07
CA PRO A 174 4.38 0.13 -22.70
C PRO A 174 3.63 1.22 -21.91
N TYR A 175 3.89 1.35 -20.61
CA TYR A 175 3.24 2.33 -19.75
C TYR A 175 4.14 3.55 -19.48
N ARG A 176 4.09 4.52 -20.40
CA ARG A 176 4.94 5.72 -20.34
C ARG A 176 4.50 6.78 -19.32
N HIS A 177 3.32 6.67 -18.72
CA HIS A 177 2.82 7.62 -17.73
C HIS A 177 2.68 6.92 -16.37
N VAL A 178 3.23 7.52 -15.33
CA VAL A 178 3.16 6.99 -13.96
C VAL A 178 2.47 8.02 -13.08
N LEU A 179 1.38 7.61 -12.44
CA LEU A 179 0.69 8.40 -11.41
C LEU A 179 1.00 7.79 -10.05
N ASP A 180 1.57 8.57 -9.15
CA ASP A 180 1.70 8.22 -7.74
C ASP A 180 0.45 8.65 -6.99
N LEU A 181 -0.25 7.68 -6.39
CA LEU A 181 -1.56 7.92 -5.78
C LEU A 181 -1.46 8.78 -4.51
N SER A 182 -0.38 8.65 -3.74
CA SER A 182 -0.18 9.46 -2.54
C SER A 182 0.19 10.89 -2.90
N ALA A 183 1.04 11.08 -3.92
CA ALA A 183 1.32 12.41 -4.44
C ALA A 183 0.05 13.08 -4.98
N ALA A 184 -0.75 12.37 -5.79
CA ALA A 184 -2.00 12.91 -6.31
C ALA A 184 -3.02 13.23 -5.19
N TRP A 185 -3.08 12.40 -4.14
CA TRP A 185 -3.88 12.70 -2.95
C TRP A 185 -3.43 13.97 -2.26
N ARG A 186 -2.12 14.17 -2.08
CA ARG A 186 -1.58 15.40 -1.50
C ARG A 186 -1.96 16.63 -2.33
N GLU A 187 -1.87 16.56 -3.65
CA GLU A 187 -2.25 17.67 -4.53
C GLU A 187 -3.74 17.98 -4.45
N TRP A 188 -4.59 16.97 -4.27
CA TRP A 188 -6.03 17.15 -4.18
C TRP A 188 -6.50 17.61 -2.79
N GLN A 189 -6.01 16.96 -1.73
CA GLN A 189 -6.52 17.12 -0.36
C GLN A 189 -5.60 17.93 0.56
N GLY A 190 -4.34 18.17 0.16
CA GLY A 190 -3.36 18.92 0.96
C GLY A 190 -2.95 18.21 2.26
N ARG A 191 -3.13 16.88 2.34
CA ARG A 191 -3.05 16.10 3.58
C ARG A 191 -2.25 14.83 3.39
N PRO A 192 -1.67 14.26 4.48
CA PRO A 192 -1.06 12.94 4.42
C PRO A 192 -2.10 11.87 4.10
N PHE A 193 -1.61 10.71 3.68
CA PHE A 193 -2.42 9.52 3.45
C PHE A 193 -1.91 8.37 4.33
N VAL A 194 -2.83 7.65 4.98
CA VAL A 194 -2.52 6.45 5.77
C VAL A 194 -2.94 5.22 4.99
N PHE A 195 -1.98 4.38 4.60
CA PHE A 195 -2.24 3.17 3.83
C PHE A 195 -2.63 1.98 4.72
N ALA A 196 -1.97 1.86 5.86
CA ALA A 196 -2.16 0.77 6.81
C ALA A 196 -1.84 1.20 8.24
N ARG A 197 -2.40 0.48 9.22
CA ARG A 197 -2.11 0.66 10.64
C ARG A 197 -2.04 -0.66 11.36
N TRP A 198 -1.29 -0.72 12.45
CA TRP A 198 -1.26 -1.89 13.32
C TRP A 198 -2.61 -2.07 14.02
N MET A 199 -3.16 -3.27 13.89
CA MET A 199 -4.43 -3.67 14.47
C MET A 199 -4.25 -4.97 15.26
N VAL A 200 -5.01 -5.13 16.33
CA VAL A 200 -5.07 -6.34 17.15
C VAL A 200 -6.52 -6.72 17.42
N ARG A 201 -6.82 -8.00 17.47
CA ARG A 201 -8.16 -8.50 17.77
C ARG A 201 -8.55 -8.16 19.21
N ARG A 202 -9.79 -7.67 19.38
CA ARG A 202 -10.34 -7.22 20.67
C ARG A 202 -10.47 -8.29 21.75
N GLU A 203 -10.33 -9.57 21.41
CA GLU A 203 -10.36 -10.68 22.36
C GLU A 203 -8.98 -11.11 22.85
N VAL A 204 -7.89 -10.64 22.21
CA VAL A 204 -6.51 -10.94 22.65
C VAL A 204 -6.31 -10.42 24.06
N ALA A 205 -5.74 -11.24 24.95
CA ALA A 205 -5.58 -10.87 26.35
C ALA A 205 -4.69 -9.62 26.50
N ARG A 206 -4.94 -8.81 27.54
CA ARG A 206 -4.20 -7.57 27.78
C ARG A 206 -2.69 -7.79 27.89
N GLU A 207 -2.27 -8.87 28.55
CA GLU A 207 -0.86 -9.23 28.71
C GLU A 207 -0.18 -9.55 27.37
N ASP A 208 -0.89 -10.24 26.47
CA ASP A 208 -0.40 -10.54 25.13
C ASP A 208 -0.32 -9.28 24.27
N ARG A 209 -1.27 -8.34 24.41
CA ARG A 209 -1.20 -7.02 23.72
C ARG A 209 0.01 -6.21 24.17
N ILE A 210 0.29 -6.19 25.48
CA ILE A 210 1.46 -5.51 26.04
C ILE A 210 2.74 -6.13 25.51
N THR A 211 2.79 -7.47 25.48
CA THR A 211 3.94 -8.22 24.94
C THR A 211 4.15 -7.91 23.46
N LEU A 212 3.08 -7.94 22.66
CA LEU A 212 3.12 -7.62 21.24
C LEU A 212 3.55 -6.18 20.97
N LEU A 213 2.95 -5.21 21.66
CA LEU A 213 3.32 -3.79 21.51
C LEU A 213 4.79 -3.56 21.93
N GLY A 214 5.24 -4.18 23.01
CA GLY A 214 6.63 -4.09 23.47
C GLY A 214 7.61 -4.65 22.45
N ALA A 215 7.31 -5.82 21.87
CA ALA A 215 8.12 -6.41 20.81
C ALA A 215 8.16 -5.54 19.56
N LEU A 216 7.01 -5.01 19.14
CA LEU A 216 6.86 -4.14 17.98
C LEU A 216 7.63 -2.82 18.13
N LEU A 217 7.54 -2.17 19.29
CA LEU A 217 8.29 -0.94 19.57
C LEU A 217 9.80 -1.21 19.63
N SER A 218 10.20 -2.33 20.23
CA SER A 218 11.60 -2.71 20.35
C SER A 218 12.25 -2.98 18.99
N SER A 219 11.60 -3.77 18.12
CA SER A 219 12.07 -4.03 16.76
C SER A 219 12.12 -2.74 15.94
N PHE A 220 11.04 -1.95 15.97
CA PHE A 220 10.96 -0.67 15.29
C PHE A 220 12.09 0.28 15.69
N ASP A 221 12.29 0.54 16.98
CA ASP A 221 13.33 1.46 17.45
C ASP A 221 14.75 0.96 17.14
N ALA A 222 14.98 -0.36 17.17
CA ALA A 222 16.26 -0.95 16.77
C ALA A 222 16.53 -0.78 15.27
N ASN A 223 15.51 -1.02 14.44
CA ASN A 223 15.60 -0.94 12.98
C ASN A 223 15.72 0.50 12.48
N MET A 224 14.98 1.44 13.06
CA MET A 224 15.07 2.86 12.72
C MET A 224 16.46 3.45 13.04
N ARG A 225 17.13 2.99 14.10
CA ARG A 225 18.52 3.39 14.41
C ARG A 225 19.55 2.87 13.41
N ARG A 226 19.18 1.88 12.59
CA ARG A 226 20.06 1.22 11.61
C ARG A 226 19.42 1.21 10.22
N LEU A 227 18.60 2.23 9.92
CA LEU A 227 17.72 2.23 8.75
C LEU A 227 18.49 2.08 7.42
N GLU A 228 19.66 2.69 7.29
CA GLU A 228 20.51 2.54 6.10
C GLU A 228 20.97 1.09 5.90
N LYS A 229 21.37 0.41 6.98
CA LYS A 229 21.70 -1.02 6.91
C LYS A 229 20.46 -1.86 6.58
N LEU A 230 19.33 -1.58 7.23
CA LEU A 230 18.07 -2.28 6.96
C LEU A 230 17.66 -2.16 5.49
N ALA A 231 17.79 -0.96 4.92
CA ALA A 231 17.55 -0.70 3.51
C ALA A 231 18.47 -1.53 2.62
N ALA A 232 19.78 -1.49 2.86
CA ALA A 232 20.77 -2.26 2.11
C ALA A 232 20.49 -3.78 2.18
N ASP A 233 20.16 -4.31 3.35
CA ASP A 233 19.84 -5.74 3.55
C ASP A 233 18.59 -6.19 2.79
N ASN A 234 17.67 -5.27 2.45
CA ASN A 234 16.41 -5.57 1.76
C ASN A 234 16.34 -5.07 0.31
N ALA A 235 17.36 -4.35 -0.16
CA ALA A 235 17.36 -3.68 -1.46
C ALA A 235 17.19 -4.67 -2.63
N ASP A 236 17.96 -5.77 -2.61
CA ASP A 236 17.91 -6.81 -3.65
C ASP A 236 16.52 -7.46 -3.75
N ARG A 237 15.88 -7.74 -2.61
CA ARG A 237 14.53 -8.31 -2.54
C ARG A 237 13.48 -7.35 -3.11
N ALA A 238 13.61 -6.07 -2.80
CA ALA A 238 12.79 -4.99 -3.36
C ALA A 238 13.14 -4.67 -4.83
N GLY A 239 14.24 -5.21 -5.35
CA GLY A 239 14.76 -5.03 -6.71
C GLY A 239 15.03 -3.57 -7.08
N ILE A 240 15.62 -2.83 -6.14
CA ILE A 240 16.08 -1.45 -6.28
C ILE A 240 17.46 -1.29 -5.63
N SER A 241 18.17 -0.20 -5.92
CA SER A 241 19.44 0.10 -5.26
C SER A 241 19.30 0.34 -3.74
N ALA A 242 20.39 0.15 -2.99
CA ALA A 242 20.41 0.40 -1.54
C ALA A 242 20.08 1.86 -1.19
N ASP A 243 20.61 2.81 -1.96
CA ASP A 243 20.33 4.24 -1.80
C ASP A 243 18.84 4.53 -2.03
N ALA A 244 18.24 3.91 -3.06
CA ALA A 244 16.82 4.04 -3.34
C ALA A 244 15.95 3.41 -2.25
N ALA A 245 16.34 2.24 -1.73
CA ALA A 245 15.66 1.60 -0.61
C ALA A 245 15.69 2.48 0.65
N TYR A 246 16.83 3.12 0.93
CA TYR A 246 16.96 4.03 2.06
C TYR A 246 16.09 5.29 1.88
N ALA A 247 16.16 5.93 0.71
CA ALA A 247 15.33 7.09 0.38
C ALA A 247 13.83 6.75 0.49
N TYR A 248 13.43 5.56 0.03
CA TYR A 248 12.06 5.07 0.15
C TYR A 248 11.62 4.92 1.61
N LEU A 249 12.40 4.22 2.44
CA LEU A 249 12.05 3.99 3.84
C LEU A 249 12.01 5.28 4.67
N MET A 250 12.90 6.25 4.36
CA MET A 250 12.94 7.56 5.00
C MET A 250 11.71 8.43 4.72
N GLY A 251 10.98 8.17 3.63
CA GLY A 251 9.80 8.96 3.25
C GLY A 251 8.56 8.71 4.13
N PHE A 252 8.51 7.60 4.85
CA PHE A 252 7.34 7.18 5.61
C PHE A 252 7.23 7.84 6.99
N ILE A 253 5.99 8.12 7.37
CA ILE A 253 5.57 8.45 8.73
C ILE A 253 5.07 7.14 9.35
N TYR A 254 5.91 6.52 10.19
CA TYR A 254 5.59 5.26 10.85
C TYR A 254 4.81 5.41 12.16
N ARG A 255 4.91 6.59 12.79
CA ARG A 255 4.14 7.01 13.96
C ARG A 255 3.42 8.29 13.60
N PHE A 256 2.11 8.20 13.38
CA PHE A 256 1.34 9.31 12.82
C PHE A 256 0.47 10.05 13.84
N GLY A 257 0.27 9.49 15.04
CA GLY A 257 -0.52 10.11 16.12
C GLY A 257 -1.89 10.62 15.66
N ASP A 258 -2.37 11.68 16.31
CA ASP A 258 -3.70 12.26 16.03
C ASP A 258 -3.85 12.77 14.60
N HIS A 259 -2.77 13.28 13.98
CA HIS A 259 -2.80 13.72 12.59
C HIS A 259 -3.07 12.58 11.60
N GLY A 260 -2.64 11.37 11.93
CA GLY A 260 -3.00 10.19 11.14
C GLY A 260 -4.46 9.81 11.31
N GLU A 261 -5.04 9.94 12.50
CA GLU A 261 -6.47 9.69 12.72
C GLU A 261 -7.34 10.65 11.91
N GLU A 262 -7.00 11.95 11.89
CA GLU A 262 -7.68 12.93 11.06
C GLU A 262 -7.59 12.57 9.56
N ALA A 263 -6.42 12.12 9.09
CA ALA A 263 -6.23 11.72 7.70
C ALA A 263 -7.03 10.46 7.32
N ILE A 264 -7.11 9.48 8.24
CA ILE A 264 -7.94 8.28 8.09
C ILE A 264 -9.41 8.67 7.96
N GLU A 265 -9.87 9.57 8.82
CA GLU A 265 -11.27 10.00 8.86
C GLU A 265 -11.69 10.70 7.58
N ILE A 266 -10.87 11.61 7.06
CA ILE A 266 -11.13 12.32 5.80
C ILE A 266 -11.27 11.34 4.64
N PHE A 267 -10.40 10.33 4.58
CA PHE A 267 -10.52 9.29 3.55
C PHE A 267 -11.80 8.48 3.72
N ARG A 268 -12.18 8.14 4.96
CA ARG A 268 -13.42 7.42 5.27
C ARG A 268 -14.66 8.22 4.86
N GLU A 269 -14.73 9.51 5.21
CA GLU A 269 -15.83 10.41 4.85
C GLU A 269 -15.96 10.57 3.33
N LEU A 270 -14.84 10.69 2.59
CA LEU A 270 -14.86 10.76 1.14
C LEU A 270 -15.34 9.46 0.49
N LEU A 271 -14.99 8.31 1.06
CA LEU A 271 -15.56 7.04 0.62
C LEU A 271 -17.08 7.04 0.86
N GLU A 272 -17.53 7.28 2.09
CA GLU A 272 -18.95 7.23 2.47
C GLU A 272 -19.83 8.23 1.66
N SER A 273 -19.39 9.48 1.53
CA SER A 273 -20.15 10.54 0.85
C SER A 273 -20.33 10.32 -0.65
N THR A 274 -19.42 9.61 -1.30
CA THR A 274 -19.46 9.37 -2.74
C THR A 274 -20.38 8.20 -3.16
N HIS A 275 -21.09 7.56 -2.20
CA HIS A 275 -21.88 6.34 -2.45
C HIS A 275 -21.09 5.31 -3.25
N TRP A 276 -19.81 5.15 -2.91
CA TRP A 276 -18.79 4.51 -3.74
C TRP A 276 -19.12 3.07 -4.17
N TRP A 277 -20.01 2.38 -3.45
CA TRP A 277 -20.51 1.03 -3.76
C TRP A 277 -21.61 1.00 -4.83
N GLU A 278 -22.33 2.10 -5.06
CA GLU A 278 -23.53 2.12 -5.92
C GLU A 278 -23.22 2.46 -7.38
N THR A 279 -22.14 3.20 -7.63
CA THR A 279 -21.76 3.70 -8.96
C THR A 279 -20.49 3.06 -9.51
N ALA A 280 -19.87 2.14 -8.76
CA ALA A 280 -18.66 1.47 -9.19
C ALA A 280 -18.92 0.38 -10.23
N PRO A 281 -18.17 0.37 -11.35
CA PRO A 281 -17.99 -0.89 -12.07
C PRO A 281 -17.41 -1.91 -11.09
N PRO A 282 -18.05 -3.08 -10.92
CA PRO A 282 -17.51 -4.11 -10.04
C PRO A 282 -16.11 -4.49 -10.52
N ILE A 283 -15.22 -4.79 -9.58
CA ILE A 283 -13.92 -5.37 -9.94
C ILE A 283 -14.18 -6.77 -10.46
N ALA A 284 -13.95 -7.00 -11.74
CA ALA A 284 -14.02 -8.34 -12.30
C ALA A 284 -12.78 -9.12 -11.87
N LEU A 285 -12.94 -10.39 -11.53
CA LEU A 285 -11.80 -11.31 -11.51
C LEU A 285 -11.47 -11.67 -12.96
N GLU A 286 -10.19 -11.69 -13.31
CA GLU A 286 -9.76 -12.20 -14.61
C GLU A 286 -10.34 -13.61 -14.83
N SER A 287 -11.04 -13.80 -15.95
CA SER A 287 -11.55 -15.10 -16.34
C SER A 287 -10.36 -16.00 -16.63
N LYS A 288 -10.23 -17.13 -15.92
CA LYS A 288 -9.31 -18.18 -16.32
C LYS A 288 -9.71 -18.60 -17.74
N GLY A 289 -8.89 -18.24 -18.73
CA GLY A 289 -9.12 -18.64 -20.12
C GLY A 289 -9.36 -20.14 -20.17
N THR A 290 -10.48 -20.54 -20.77
CA THR A 290 -10.78 -21.92 -21.17
C THR A 290 -9.85 -22.37 -22.28
#